data_AF-A0A2C5YF85-F1
#
_entry.id   AF-A0A2C5YF85-F1
#
_cell.length_a   1.000
_cell.length_b   1.000
_cell.length_c   1.000
_cell.angle_alpha   90.00
_cell.angle_beta   90.00
_cell.angle_gamma   90.00
#
_symmetry.space_group_name_H-M   'P 1'
#
loop_
_entity.id
_entity.type
_entity.pdbx_description
1 polymer ?
#
loop_
_entity_poly.entity_id
_entity_poly.type
_entity_poly.pdbx_seq_one_letter_code
_entity_poly.pdbx_strand_id
1 'polypeptide(L)'
;MKAPLAILLWLFSSVVLAAPQASSSPNEVRKQWRITLPFWVFRGEWRSPTTLKAQGGFIPYSISPPTEKGYGLLNHQQNKVLDAQGHKDTVYVSTSALFDAAAKFACTMSNGGYLLGGRNRFVYLIHASPNMISMTESLLQFDDFPGEEEFTAMGGILWEQVYGWVRLPDTYRAIDPEKTRHGHSSFYDMVRGHFSFNPDYNSNKFKDQPASGGQFRLAGVPKSEWPWSHYQQKSMRDAALDFMDQVGWVVDWQGDFPLIAPRPGVTSSENADDPSTWLDK
;
A
#
# COMPACT_ATOMS: atom_id res chain seq x y z
N MET A 1 -36.50 -43.50 -66.37
CA MET A 1 -37.19 -42.50 -65.51
C MET A 1 -36.73 -42.68 -64.07
N LYS A 2 -35.73 -41.89 -63.66
CA LYS A 2 -35.22 -41.67 -62.30
C LYS A 2 -34.62 -40.26 -62.28
N ALA A 3 -34.86 -39.51 -61.21
CA ALA A 3 -34.49 -38.10 -61.03
C ALA A 3 -32.96 -37.85 -60.93
N PRO A 4 -32.54 -36.58 -61.04
CA PRO A 4 -31.59 -36.01 -60.08
C PRO A 4 -32.13 -34.67 -59.52
N LEU A 5 -32.24 -34.49 -58.21
CA LEU A 5 -31.20 -34.17 -57.21
C LEU A 5 -30.66 -32.73 -57.34
N ALA A 6 -31.04 -31.91 -56.37
CA ALA A 6 -30.73 -30.50 -56.19
C ALA A 6 -29.32 -30.26 -55.64
N ILE A 7 -28.72 -29.10 -55.95
CA ILE A 7 -27.70 -28.46 -55.11
C ILE A 7 -28.00 -26.96 -55.04
N LEU A 8 -28.45 -26.52 -53.86
CA LEU A 8 -28.60 -25.12 -53.47
C LEU A 8 -27.23 -24.61 -52.99
N LEU A 9 -26.64 -23.65 -53.70
CA LEU A 9 -25.42 -22.96 -53.27
C LEU A 9 -25.77 -21.84 -52.27
N TRP A 10 -25.38 -22.03 -51.00
CA TRP A 10 -25.34 -20.96 -50.00
C TRP A 10 -24.03 -20.20 -50.13
N LEU A 11 -24.11 -18.90 -50.42
CA LEU A 11 -22.98 -17.97 -50.33
C LEU A 11 -22.80 -17.57 -48.86
N PHE A 12 -21.76 -18.09 -48.20
CA PHE A 12 -21.27 -17.51 -46.95
C PHE A 12 -20.31 -16.36 -47.29
N SER A 13 -20.75 -15.14 -46.99
CA SER A 13 -19.88 -13.96 -46.99
C SER A 13 -19.06 -13.98 -45.69
N SER A 14 -17.77 -14.25 -45.78
CA SER A 14 -16.86 -14.21 -44.63
C SER A 14 -16.54 -12.76 -44.29
N VAL A 15 -17.22 -12.21 -43.28
CA VAL A 15 -16.75 -10.99 -42.60
C VAL A 15 -15.53 -11.37 -41.78
N VAL A 16 -14.33 -11.04 -42.27
CA VAL A 16 -13.13 -11.02 -41.44
C VAL A 16 -13.24 -9.82 -40.53
N LEU A 17 -13.69 -10.03 -39.29
CA LEU A 17 -13.49 -9.04 -38.22
C LEU A 17 -11.99 -8.97 -37.93
N ALA A 18 -11.33 -7.93 -38.42
CA ALA A 18 -10.02 -7.56 -37.94
C ALA A 18 -10.15 -7.24 -36.44
N ALA A 19 -9.57 -8.10 -35.59
CA ALA A 19 -9.39 -7.79 -34.19
C ALA A 19 -8.56 -6.51 -34.07
N PRO A 20 -8.97 -5.53 -33.22
CA PRO A 20 -8.17 -4.34 -33.05
C PRO A 20 -6.82 -4.73 -32.42
N GLN A 21 -5.74 -4.62 -33.18
CA GLN A 21 -4.38 -4.62 -32.63
C GLN A 21 -4.16 -3.34 -31.84
N ALA A 22 -4.63 -3.31 -30.60
CA ALA A 22 -4.16 -2.33 -29.63
C ALA A 22 -2.88 -2.86 -28.97
N SER A 23 -1.77 -2.83 -29.71
CA SER A 23 -0.43 -3.03 -29.13
C SER A 23 0.18 -1.67 -28.79
N SER A 24 -0.40 -0.98 -27.80
CA SER A 24 0.30 0.15 -27.20
C SER A 24 1.48 -0.39 -26.41
N SER A 25 2.70 -0.06 -26.84
CA SER A 25 3.92 -0.44 -26.10
C SER A 25 3.84 0.04 -24.64
N PRO A 26 4.51 -0.63 -23.68
CA PRO A 26 4.53 -0.17 -22.28
C PRO A 26 4.97 1.30 -22.10
N ASN A 27 5.74 1.83 -23.06
CA ASN A 27 6.17 3.23 -23.07
C ASN A 27 5.08 4.22 -23.54
N GLU A 28 4.12 3.80 -24.36
CA GLU A 28 2.97 4.60 -24.79
C GLU A 28 1.95 4.74 -23.64
N VAL A 29 1.68 3.65 -22.91
CA VAL A 29 0.84 3.68 -21.69
C VAL A 29 1.44 4.60 -20.62
N ARG A 30 2.77 4.57 -20.44
CA ARG A 30 3.50 5.47 -19.53
C ARG A 30 3.49 6.94 -19.94
N LYS A 31 3.31 7.28 -21.23
CA LYS A 31 3.24 8.67 -21.68
C LYS A 31 1.86 9.30 -21.45
N GLN A 32 0.80 8.50 -21.45
CA GLN A 32 -0.58 8.98 -21.28
C GLN A 32 -0.94 9.24 -19.80
N TRP A 33 -0.28 8.55 -18.87
CA TRP A 33 -0.31 8.84 -17.44
C TRP A 33 1.02 9.48 -17.04
N ARG A 34 1.07 10.82 -16.87
CA ARG A 34 2.19 11.43 -16.14
C ARG A 34 2.05 11.02 -14.67
N ILE A 35 2.48 9.80 -14.34
CA ILE A 35 2.52 9.30 -12.98
C ILE A 35 3.57 10.13 -12.26
N THR A 36 3.11 11.15 -11.55
CA THR A 36 3.94 11.88 -10.61
C THR A 36 3.92 11.04 -9.35
N LEU A 37 5.02 10.33 -9.08
CA LEU A 37 5.16 9.53 -7.88
C LEU A 37 5.04 10.47 -6.66
N PRO A 38 4.28 10.09 -5.63
CA PRO A 38 4.07 10.95 -4.47
C PRO A 38 5.38 11.09 -3.68
N PHE A 39 5.65 12.30 -3.21
CA PHE A 39 6.64 12.59 -2.15
C PHE A 39 6.04 12.49 -0.76
N TRP A 40 4.70 12.42 -0.68
CA TRP A 40 3.95 12.41 0.57
C TRP A 40 2.87 11.34 0.50
N VAL A 41 2.80 10.53 1.55
CA VAL A 41 1.75 9.54 1.73
C VAL A 41 1.17 9.66 3.13
N PHE A 42 -0.02 9.10 3.31
CA PHE A 42 -0.78 9.11 4.53
C PHE A 42 -0.98 7.71 5.06
N ARG A 43 -0.94 7.56 6.38
CA ARG A 43 -1.29 6.30 7.05
C ARG A 43 -2.25 6.52 8.19
N GLY A 44 -3.39 5.84 8.14
CA GLY A 44 -4.32 5.74 9.26
C GLY A 44 -3.81 4.73 10.27
N GLU A 45 -3.85 5.06 11.55
CA GLU A 45 -3.29 4.21 12.60
C GLU A 45 -3.95 4.51 13.95
N TRP A 46 -4.09 3.49 14.78
CA TRP A 46 -4.68 3.62 16.11
C TRP A 46 -3.62 3.81 17.20
N ARG A 47 -2.40 3.30 16.96
CA ARG A 47 -1.24 3.50 17.84
C ARG A 47 -0.84 4.98 17.88
N SER A 48 -0.46 5.43 19.08
CA SER A 48 -0.05 6.81 19.32
C SER A 48 1.34 7.10 18.73
N PRO A 49 1.68 8.38 18.53
CA PRO A 49 3.02 8.80 18.12
C PRO A 49 4.11 8.27 19.06
N THR A 50 3.85 8.31 20.37
CA THR A 50 4.75 7.79 21.41
C THR A 50 5.01 6.29 21.22
N THR A 51 3.96 5.50 21.00
CA THR A 51 4.07 4.06 20.75
C THR A 51 4.89 3.77 19.50
N LEU A 52 4.60 4.44 18.38
CA LEU A 52 5.34 4.23 17.13
C LEU A 52 6.80 4.66 17.24
N LYS A 53 7.08 5.79 17.90
CA LYS A 53 8.45 6.22 18.19
C LYS A 53 9.21 5.17 19.01
N ALA A 54 8.57 4.61 20.05
CA ALA A 54 9.17 3.56 20.87
C ALA A 54 9.46 2.29 20.05
N GLN A 55 8.65 1.99 19.04
CA GLN A 55 8.83 0.87 18.11
C GLN A 55 9.85 1.15 17.00
N GLY A 56 10.33 2.39 16.86
CA GLY A 56 11.21 2.79 15.76
C GLY A 56 10.47 3.07 14.45
N GLY A 57 9.13 3.08 14.47
CA GLY A 57 8.28 3.37 13.33
C GLY A 57 7.12 2.39 13.18
N PHE A 58 6.69 2.18 11.94
CA PHE A 58 5.64 1.22 11.61
C PHE A 58 6.27 -0.10 11.17
N ILE A 59 6.13 -1.11 12.03
CA ILE A 59 6.63 -2.45 11.79
C ILE A 59 5.54 -3.28 11.05
N PRO A 60 5.89 -4.03 9.99
CA PRO A 60 5.00 -5.02 9.38
C PRO A 60 4.61 -6.13 10.36
N TYR A 61 3.64 -6.96 9.99
CA TYR A 61 3.19 -8.04 10.86
C TYR A 61 4.14 -9.25 10.90
N SER A 62 4.91 -9.50 9.84
CA SER A 62 5.87 -10.61 9.83
C SER A 62 7.04 -10.32 10.79
N ILE A 63 7.05 -11.01 11.94
CA ILE A 63 8.10 -10.95 12.98
C ILE A 63 8.92 -12.25 13.11
N SER A 64 8.56 -13.28 12.34
CA SER A 64 9.25 -14.56 12.15
C SER A 64 9.39 -14.76 10.63
N PRO A 65 10.41 -15.46 10.10
CA PRO A 65 10.77 -15.36 8.68
C PRO A 65 9.52 -15.44 7.79
N PRO A 66 9.22 -14.37 7.01
CA PRO A 66 7.99 -14.30 6.26
C PRO A 66 7.87 -15.52 5.35
N THR A 67 6.67 -16.06 5.19
CA THR A 67 6.47 -17.11 4.19
C THR A 67 6.71 -16.54 2.79
N GLU A 68 6.97 -17.40 1.80
CA GLU A 68 7.05 -16.97 0.40
C GLU A 68 5.84 -16.11 -0.02
N LYS A 69 4.66 -16.38 0.54
CA LYS A 69 3.46 -15.61 0.23
C LYS A 69 3.42 -14.25 0.92
N GLY A 70 4.06 -14.08 2.07
CA GLY A 70 4.15 -12.81 2.81
C GLY A 70 4.90 -11.70 2.08
N TYR A 71 5.67 -12.06 1.05
CA TYR A 71 6.35 -11.11 0.15
C TYR A 71 5.48 -10.65 -1.04
N GLY A 72 4.31 -11.24 -1.27
CA GLY A 72 3.44 -10.90 -2.41
C GLY A 72 2.47 -9.75 -2.12
N LEU A 73 2.37 -8.77 -3.02
CA LEU A 73 1.48 -7.60 -2.89
C LEU A 73 -0.01 -7.99 -2.84
N LEU A 74 -0.46 -8.89 -3.73
CA LEU A 74 -1.85 -9.36 -3.75
C LEU A 74 -2.23 -10.03 -2.42
N ASN A 75 -1.30 -10.80 -1.86
CA ASN A 75 -1.50 -11.48 -0.57
C ASN A 75 -1.64 -10.48 0.59
N HIS A 76 -0.81 -9.44 0.57
CA HIS A 76 -0.88 -8.33 1.53
C HIS A 76 -2.23 -7.60 1.46
N GLN A 77 -2.69 -7.23 0.26
CA GLN A 77 -3.98 -6.55 0.04
C GLN A 77 -5.16 -7.41 0.52
N GLN A 78 -5.16 -8.68 0.13
CA GLN A 78 -6.26 -9.58 0.45
C GLN A 78 -6.28 -10.00 1.91
N ASN A 79 -5.19 -9.75 2.66
CA ASN A 79 -5.08 -10.11 4.08
C ASN A 79 -5.31 -11.61 4.34
N LYS A 80 -4.94 -12.47 3.38
CA LYS A 80 -5.26 -13.92 3.39
C LYS A 80 -4.12 -14.81 3.86
N VAL A 81 -2.91 -14.27 4.01
CA VAL A 81 -1.73 -15.06 4.38
C VAL A 81 -1.48 -14.91 5.86
N LEU A 82 -1.38 -16.06 6.53
CA LEU A 82 -1.06 -16.17 7.94
C LEU A 82 0.26 -16.93 8.11
N ASP A 83 0.99 -16.59 9.17
CA ASP A 83 2.16 -17.33 9.61
C ASP A 83 1.76 -18.66 10.26
N ALA A 84 2.76 -19.44 10.70
CA ALA A 84 2.52 -20.73 11.36
C ALA A 84 1.74 -20.61 12.70
N GLN A 85 1.62 -19.40 13.25
CA GLN A 85 0.92 -19.08 14.48
C GLN A 85 -0.46 -18.47 14.22
N GLY A 86 -0.86 -18.31 12.95
CA GLY A 86 -2.15 -17.74 12.57
C GLY A 86 -2.18 -16.21 12.58
N HIS A 87 -1.04 -15.53 12.71
CA HIS A 87 -0.96 -14.08 12.60
C HIS A 87 -0.83 -13.65 11.14
N LYS A 88 -1.26 -12.43 10.81
CA LYS A 88 -1.06 -11.86 9.47
C LYS A 88 0.42 -11.95 9.08
N ASP A 89 0.70 -12.47 7.90
CA ASP A 89 2.05 -12.57 7.35
C ASP A 89 2.18 -11.64 6.14
N THR A 90 2.83 -10.50 6.38
CA THR A 90 3.17 -9.52 5.36
C THR A 90 4.41 -8.73 5.77
N VAL A 91 5.31 -8.51 4.82
CA VAL A 91 6.46 -7.60 4.98
C VAL A 91 6.09 -6.14 4.72
N TYR A 92 4.82 -5.84 4.46
CA TYR A 92 4.39 -4.53 4.00
C TYR A 92 3.58 -3.75 5.05
N VAL A 93 3.68 -2.42 4.98
CA VAL A 93 2.85 -1.46 5.72
C VAL A 93 2.12 -0.56 4.71
N SER A 94 0.78 -0.63 4.71
CA SER A 94 -0.05 0.18 3.81
C SER A 94 0.03 1.68 4.12
N THR A 95 0.12 2.48 3.06
CA THR A 95 -0.08 3.93 3.06
C THR A 95 -0.90 4.33 1.84
N SER A 96 -1.40 5.55 1.78
CA SER A 96 -2.18 6.06 0.64
C SER A 96 -1.68 7.43 0.21
N ALA A 97 -1.72 7.73 -1.08
CA ALA A 97 -1.55 9.11 -1.55
C ALA A 97 -2.70 10.05 -1.12
N LEU A 98 -3.82 9.49 -0.64
CA LEU A 98 -5.03 10.20 -0.26
C LEU A 98 -5.22 10.23 1.26
N PHE A 99 -5.35 11.43 1.82
CA PHE A 99 -5.66 11.62 3.23
C PHE A 99 -6.96 10.93 3.64
N ASP A 100 -8.02 11.02 2.82
CA ASP A 100 -9.34 10.50 3.18
C ASP A 100 -9.37 8.96 3.23
N ALA A 101 -8.56 8.29 2.40
CA ALA A 101 -8.37 6.84 2.49
C ALA A 101 -7.70 6.45 3.81
N ALA A 102 -6.63 7.14 4.18
CA ALA A 102 -5.96 6.95 5.47
C ALA A 102 -6.88 7.27 6.67
N ALA A 103 -7.69 8.34 6.59
CA ALA A 103 -8.64 8.70 7.63
C ALA A 103 -9.78 7.68 7.77
N LYS A 104 -10.28 7.13 6.65
CA LYS A 104 -11.22 6.01 6.64
C LYS A 104 -10.63 4.80 7.33
N PHE A 105 -9.39 4.44 7.01
CA PHE A 105 -8.69 3.32 7.65
C PHE A 105 -8.54 3.53 9.16
N ALA A 106 -8.12 4.72 9.61
CA ALA A 106 -8.01 5.06 11.03
C ALA A 106 -9.36 4.92 11.77
N CYS A 107 -10.45 5.36 11.14
CA CYS A 107 -11.80 5.21 11.69
C CYS A 107 -12.22 3.75 11.80
N THR A 108 -11.95 2.93 10.78
CA THR A 108 -12.30 1.50 10.78
C THR A 108 -11.53 0.72 11.85
N MET A 109 -10.23 0.96 11.98
CA MET A 109 -9.39 0.32 13.01
C MET A 109 -9.84 0.66 14.43
N SER A 110 -10.28 1.90 14.66
CA SER A 110 -10.65 2.40 16.00
C SER A 110 -12.06 2.02 16.45
N ASN A 111 -12.90 1.48 15.56
CA ASN A 111 -14.26 1.07 15.89
C ASN A 111 -14.36 -0.43 16.28
N GLY A 112 -13.22 -1.13 16.37
CA GLY A 112 -13.14 -2.50 16.85
C GLY A 112 -13.10 -3.55 15.74
N GLY A 113 -11.89 -3.89 15.28
CA GLY A 113 -11.55 -5.30 15.42
C GLY A 113 -11.70 -5.60 16.91
N TYR A 114 -12.79 -6.28 17.27
CA TYR A 114 -13.29 -6.56 18.61
C TYR A 114 -12.24 -6.43 19.75
N LEU A 115 -12.59 -5.66 20.80
CA LEU A 115 -12.17 -5.81 22.21
C LEU A 115 -11.33 -4.72 22.89
N LEU A 116 -10.84 -3.64 22.26
CA LEU A 116 -10.03 -2.64 22.98
C LEU A 116 -10.49 -1.20 22.69
N GLY A 117 -11.19 -0.59 23.64
CA GLY A 117 -11.85 0.72 23.57
C GLY A 117 -10.94 1.95 23.42
N GLY A 118 -10.05 1.98 22.44
CA GLY A 118 -9.30 3.17 22.05
C GLY A 118 -10.02 3.96 20.96
N ARG A 119 -10.44 5.20 21.25
CA ARG A 119 -10.89 6.17 20.22
C ARG A 119 -9.73 6.83 19.46
N ASN A 120 -8.51 6.35 19.63
CA ASN A 120 -7.33 6.97 19.06
C ASN A 120 -7.28 6.73 17.55
N ARG A 121 -7.48 7.82 16.80
CA ARG A 121 -7.53 7.84 15.34
C ARG A 121 -6.49 8.83 14.85
N PHE A 122 -5.34 8.36 14.42
CA PHE A 122 -4.29 9.21 13.88
C PHE A 122 -4.21 9.05 12.37
N VAL A 123 -3.93 10.15 11.68
CA VAL A 123 -3.45 10.13 10.30
C VAL A 123 -2.06 10.74 10.28
N TYR A 124 -1.08 9.91 9.94
CA TYR A 124 0.32 10.30 9.83
C TYR A 124 0.60 10.78 8.41
N LEU A 125 1.26 11.93 8.30
CA LEU A 125 1.87 12.41 7.06
C LEU A 125 3.32 11.92 7.03
N ILE A 126 3.65 11.15 6.01
CA ILE A 126 4.90 10.41 5.90
C ILE A 126 5.56 10.84 4.60
N HIS A 127 6.84 11.20 4.66
CA HIS A 127 7.59 11.46 3.43
C HIS A 127 7.82 10.13 2.72
N ALA A 128 7.56 10.07 1.42
CA ALA A 128 7.68 8.83 0.69
C ALA A 128 9.14 8.37 0.58
N SER A 129 9.32 7.10 0.21
CA SER A 129 10.64 6.54 -0.09
C SER A 129 10.52 5.42 -1.12
N PRO A 130 11.60 5.09 -1.84
CA PRO A 130 11.57 4.09 -2.90
C PRO A 130 11.14 2.67 -2.49
N ASN A 131 11.17 2.30 -1.20
CA ASN A 131 10.60 1.02 -0.74
C ASN A 131 9.06 1.01 -0.68
N MET A 132 8.40 2.14 -0.97
CA MET A 132 6.95 2.24 -1.10
C MET A 132 6.51 1.96 -2.53
N ILE A 133 5.69 0.94 -2.75
CA ILE A 133 5.33 0.42 -4.08
C ILE A 133 3.88 0.74 -4.40
N SER A 134 3.64 1.29 -5.60
CA SER A 134 2.28 1.51 -6.14
C SER A 134 1.54 0.17 -6.30
N MET A 135 0.44 -0.02 -5.56
CA MET A 135 -0.40 -1.22 -5.66
C MET A 135 -1.08 -1.31 -7.01
N THR A 136 -1.73 -0.22 -7.43
CA THR A 136 -2.48 -0.16 -8.69
C THR A 136 -1.61 -0.43 -9.90
N GLU A 137 -0.38 0.09 -9.93
CA GLU A 137 0.55 -0.20 -11.03
C GLU A 137 1.13 -1.62 -10.97
N SER A 138 1.18 -2.24 -9.79
CA SER A 138 1.72 -3.59 -9.62
C SER A 138 0.70 -4.68 -9.91
N LEU A 139 -0.58 -4.43 -9.57
CA LEU A 139 -1.65 -5.42 -9.61
C LEU A 139 -2.62 -5.21 -10.77
N LEU A 140 -2.68 -4.00 -11.36
CA LEU A 140 -3.54 -3.69 -12.49
C LEU A 140 -4.97 -4.19 -12.24
N GLN A 141 -5.48 -5.12 -13.04
CA GLN A 141 -6.82 -5.69 -12.89
C GLN A 141 -7.04 -6.54 -11.62
N PHE A 142 -5.97 -6.87 -10.89
CA PHE A 142 -6.03 -7.58 -9.60
C PHE A 142 -6.00 -6.64 -8.39
N ASP A 143 -5.96 -5.32 -8.61
CA ASP A 143 -6.16 -4.36 -7.52
C ASP A 143 -7.65 -4.28 -7.19
N ASP A 144 -8.03 -4.81 -6.03
CA ASP A 144 -9.39 -4.74 -5.48
C ASP A 144 -9.78 -3.33 -5.00
N PHE A 145 -8.80 -2.43 -4.77
CA PHE A 145 -9.00 -1.11 -4.15
C PHE A 145 -8.23 0.04 -4.84
N PRO A 146 -8.31 0.20 -6.18
CA PRO A 146 -7.52 1.21 -6.90
C PRO A 146 -7.88 2.66 -6.52
N GLY A 147 -9.07 2.87 -5.93
CA GLY A 147 -9.51 4.18 -5.40
C GLY A 147 -8.80 4.59 -4.10
N GLU A 148 -8.09 3.68 -3.44
CA GLU A 148 -7.31 4.00 -2.24
C GLU A 148 -5.92 4.57 -2.57
N GLU A 149 -5.47 4.49 -3.82
CA GLU A 149 -4.13 4.92 -4.26
C GLU A 149 -3.04 4.46 -3.27
N GLU A 150 -3.07 3.15 -2.96
CA GLU A 150 -2.18 2.55 -1.97
C GLU A 150 -0.73 2.52 -2.49
N PHE A 151 0.18 3.03 -1.66
CA PHE A 151 1.61 2.82 -1.78
C PHE A 151 2.06 2.02 -0.56
N THR A 152 2.47 0.78 -0.77
CA THR A 152 2.77 -0.12 0.34
C THR A 152 4.27 -0.17 0.63
N ALA A 153 4.66 0.08 1.88
CA ALA A 153 6.05 0.18 2.29
C ALA A 153 6.62 -1.19 2.64
N MET A 154 7.52 -1.71 1.81
CA MET A 154 8.23 -2.96 2.07
C MET A 154 9.22 -2.79 3.23
N GLY A 155 9.16 -3.68 4.22
CA GLY A 155 9.99 -3.67 5.42
C GLY A 155 9.46 -2.78 6.54
N GLY A 156 8.52 -1.87 6.26
CA GLY A 156 7.99 -0.91 7.22
C GLY A 156 8.37 0.53 6.90
N ILE A 157 8.12 1.41 7.87
CA ILE A 157 8.32 2.86 7.75
C ILE A 157 9.07 3.33 8.99
N LEU A 158 10.22 3.98 8.81
CA LEU A 158 11.03 4.47 9.91
C LEU A 158 10.35 5.64 10.64
N TRP A 159 10.52 5.76 11.96
CA TRP A 159 9.98 6.89 12.71
C TRP A 159 10.48 8.25 12.18
N GLU A 160 11.76 8.34 11.81
CA GLU A 160 12.36 9.55 11.22
C GLU A 160 11.83 9.90 9.82
N GLN A 161 11.04 9.02 9.20
CA GLN A 161 10.36 9.26 7.92
C GLN A 161 9.01 9.98 8.11
N VAL A 162 8.43 9.89 9.32
CA VAL A 162 7.17 10.54 9.69
C VAL A 162 7.41 12.03 9.85
N TYR A 163 6.70 12.85 9.07
CA TYR A 163 6.81 14.30 9.15
C TYR A 163 5.94 14.88 10.26
N GLY A 164 4.79 14.25 10.51
CA GLY A 164 3.90 14.62 11.59
C GLY A 164 2.57 13.89 11.48
N TRP A 165 1.60 14.32 12.27
CA TRP A 165 0.29 13.67 12.33
C TRP A 165 -0.81 14.62 12.73
N VAL A 166 -2.03 14.22 12.44
CA VAL A 166 -3.25 14.77 13.05
C VAL A 166 -3.95 13.69 13.84
N ARG A 167 -4.56 14.06 14.96
CA ARG A 167 -5.56 13.22 15.64
C ARG A 167 -6.93 13.59 15.10
N LEU A 168 -7.65 12.64 14.54
CA LEU A 168 -9.03 12.84 14.10
C LEU A 168 -9.92 12.99 15.34
N PRO A 169 -10.79 14.02 15.40
CA PRO A 169 -11.76 14.13 16.49
C PRO A 169 -12.77 12.98 16.45
N ASP A 170 -13.37 12.66 17.59
CA ASP A 170 -14.40 11.61 17.70
C ASP A 170 -15.61 11.87 16.77
N THR A 171 -15.87 13.14 16.47
CA THR A 171 -16.91 13.62 15.56
C THR A 171 -16.54 13.53 14.09
N TYR A 172 -15.27 13.26 13.75
CA TYR A 172 -14.84 13.07 12.36
C TYR A 172 -15.65 11.97 11.70
N ARG A 173 -16.02 12.18 10.44
CA ARG A 173 -16.72 11.21 9.60
C ARG A 173 -15.88 10.98 8.37
N ALA A 174 -15.45 9.73 8.19
CA ALA A 174 -14.69 9.35 7.02
C ALA A 174 -15.48 9.63 5.75
N ILE A 175 -14.83 10.29 4.80
CA ILE A 175 -15.35 10.49 3.45
C ILE A 175 -14.83 9.35 2.59
N ASP A 176 -15.66 8.92 1.65
CA ASP A 176 -15.27 7.90 0.68
C ASP A 176 -14.18 8.45 -0.25
N PRO A 177 -12.97 7.85 -0.32
CA PRO A 177 -11.86 8.38 -1.13
C PRO A 177 -12.20 8.49 -2.61
N GLU A 178 -13.07 7.63 -3.16
CA GLU A 178 -13.51 7.76 -4.56
C GLU A 178 -14.23 9.09 -4.83
N LYS A 179 -14.87 9.67 -3.80
CA LYS A 179 -15.56 10.96 -3.92
C LYS A 179 -14.61 12.15 -3.79
N THR A 180 -13.40 11.97 -3.25
CA THR A 180 -12.43 13.05 -3.01
C THR A 180 -11.20 12.99 -3.89
N ARG A 181 -11.00 11.90 -4.65
CA ARG A 181 -9.91 11.70 -5.63
C ARG A 181 -9.72 12.87 -6.62
N HIS A 182 -10.78 13.64 -6.88
CA HIS A 182 -10.78 14.80 -7.77
C HIS A 182 -11.34 16.08 -7.12
N GLY A 183 -11.45 16.12 -5.79
CA GLY A 183 -12.17 17.17 -5.05
C GLY A 183 -11.39 17.77 -3.87
N HIS A 184 -12.10 18.52 -3.01
CA HIS A 184 -11.54 19.03 -1.75
C HIS A 184 -11.24 17.87 -0.79
N SER A 185 -9.96 17.57 -0.59
CA SER A 185 -9.50 16.74 0.52
C SER A 185 -9.69 17.48 1.84
N SER A 186 -10.12 16.76 2.88
CA SER A 186 -10.24 17.30 4.25
C SER A 186 -8.88 17.59 4.91
N PHE A 187 -7.76 17.21 4.26
CA PHE A 187 -6.42 17.38 4.81
C PHE A 187 -6.11 18.81 5.24
N TYR A 188 -6.35 19.80 4.38
CA TYR A 188 -6.03 21.20 4.67
C TYR A 188 -6.78 21.74 5.89
N ASP A 189 -8.03 21.34 6.06
CA ASP A 189 -8.84 21.74 7.20
C ASP A 189 -8.34 21.10 8.49
N MET A 190 -7.93 19.84 8.42
CA MET A 190 -7.34 19.12 9.56
C MET A 190 -5.99 19.70 9.99
N VAL A 191 -5.11 20.08 9.05
CA VAL A 191 -3.76 20.57 9.44
C VAL A 191 -3.75 21.97 10.02
N ARG A 192 -4.69 22.85 9.67
CA ARG A 192 -4.68 24.26 10.09
C ARG A 192 -4.77 24.49 11.61
N GLY A 193 -5.21 23.48 12.37
CA GLY A 193 -5.33 23.60 13.83
C GLY A 193 -4.95 22.35 14.63
N HIS A 194 -4.64 21.23 13.97
CA HIS A 194 -4.45 19.94 14.65
C HIS A 194 -3.18 19.20 14.26
N PHE A 195 -2.32 19.79 13.40
CA PHE A 195 -1.09 19.15 12.98
C PHE A 195 -0.02 19.23 14.06
N SER A 196 0.52 18.07 14.43
CA SER A 196 1.69 17.94 15.29
C SER A 196 2.89 17.55 14.44
N PHE A 197 3.96 18.34 14.51
CA PHE A 197 5.21 18.06 13.81
C PHE A 197 6.05 17.01 14.55
N ASN A 198 6.69 16.10 13.82
CA ASN A 198 7.65 15.16 14.38
C ASN A 198 9.04 15.82 14.49
N PRO A 199 9.56 16.13 15.69
CA PRO A 199 10.89 16.72 15.83
C PRO A 199 12.02 15.78 15.36
N ASP A 200 11.74 14.48 15.21
CA ASP A 200 12.73 13.49 14.75
C ASP A 200 12.70 13.29 13.22
N TYR A 201 11.91 14.05 12.47
CA TYR A 201 11.86 13.95 11.01
C TYR A 201 13.22 14.28 10.37
N ASN A 202 13.76 13.34 9.60
CA ASN A 202 15.06 13.47 8.97
C ASN A 202 14.94 14.01 7.54
N SER A 203 14.80 15.33 7.43
CA SER A 203 14.69 16.01 6.13
C SER A 203 15.88 15.75 5.19
N ASN A 204 17.11 15.62 5.72
CA ASN A 204 18.30 15.36 4.90
C ASN A 204 18.22 14.01 4.17
N LYS A 205 17.54 13.04 4.76
CA LYS A 205 17.39 11.69 4.21
C LYS A 205 16.20 11.59 3.26
N PHE A 206 15.06 12.15 3.64
CA PHE A 206 13.80 11.87 2.95
C PHE A 206 13.30 12.97 2.00
N LYS A 207 13.64 14.25 2.18
CA LYS A 207 12.93 15.37 1.50
C LYS A 207 12.87 15.30 -0.03
N ASP A 208 13.82 14.60 -0.65
CA ASP A 208 13.98 14.48 -2.10
C ASP A 208 13.58 13.08 -2.61
N GLN A 209 12.94 12.26 -1.76
CA GLN A 209 12.61 10.88 -2.06
C GLN A 209 11.13 10.72 -2.45
N PRO A 210 10.85 10.24 -3.67
CA PRO A 210 9.51 9.81 -4.03
C PRO A 210 9.27 8.36 -3.62
N ALA A 211 8.00 7.94 -3.66
CA ALA A 211 7.65 6.53 -3.73
C ALA A 211 8.18 5.88 -5.03
N SER A 212 8.08 4.56 -5.14
CA SER A 212 8.35 3.81 -6.37
C SER A 212 7.05 3.50 -7.14
N GLY A 213 7.20 3.29 -8.46
CA GLY A 213 6.12 2.78 -9.31
C GLY A 213 5.85 1.29 -9.09
N GLY A 214 5.04 0.72 -9.98
CA GLY A 214 4.65 -0.69 -9.88
C GLY A 214 5.80 -1.70 -9.96
N GLN A 215 5.68 -2.81 -9.23
CA GLN A 215 6.62 -3.93 -9.18
C GLN A 215 5.91 -5.24 -9.55
N PHE A 216 5.77 -5.54 -10.85
CA PHE A 216 5.17 -6.80 -11.32
C PHE A 216 5.86 -8.06 -10.77
N ARG A 217 7.17 -7.99 -10.49
CA ARG A 217 7.91 -9.13 -9.89
C ARG A 217 7.48 -9.47 -8.46
N LEU A 218 6.81 -8.55 -7.76
CA LEU A 218 6.34 -8.68 -6.37
C LEU A 218 4.82 -8.87 -6.28
N ALA A 219 4.10 -8.91 -7.40
CA ALA A 219 2.64 -8.86 -7.40
C ALA A 219 2.01 -10.02 -6.64
N GLY A 220 2.56 -11.24 -6.75
CA GLY A 220 1.99 -12.43 -6.12
C GLY A 220 0.71 -12.95 -6.81
N VAL A 221 0.43 -12.47 -8.03
CA VAL A 221 -0.68 -12.98 -8.87
C VAL A 221 -0.31 -14.32 -9.52
N PRO A 222 -1.27 -15.09 -10.08
CA PRO A 222 -0.95 -16.32 -10.80
C PRO A 222 0.03 -16.09 -11.96
N LYS A 223 1.08 -16.92 -12.07
CA LYS A 223 2.15 -16.78 -13.08
C LYS A 223 1.67 -16.96 -14.52
N SER A 224 0.46 -17.47 -14.75
CA SER A 224 -0.14 -17.57 -16.09
C SER A 224 -0.66 -16.22 -16.60
N GLU A 225 -0.88 -15.24 -15.72
CA GLU A 225 -1.52 -13.98 -16.07
C GLU A 225 -0.54 -12.99 -16.69
N TRP A 226 -0.99 -12.29 -17.73
CA TRP A 226 -0.24 -11.19 -18.34
C TRP A 226 -0.48 -9.88 -17.58
N PRO A 227 0.56 -9.06 -17.30
CA PRO A 227 1.95 -9.19 -17.76
C PRO A 227 2.87 -10.02 -16.86
N TRP A 228 2.41 -10.45 -15.68
CA TRP A 228 3.23 -11.05 -14.61
C TRP A 228 3.97 -12.33 -14.97
N SER A 229 3.45 -13.09 -15.93
CA SER A 229 4.12 -14.27 -16.50
C SER A 229 5.55 -14.00 -16.95
N HIS A 230 5.86 -12.75 -17.34
CA HIS A 230 7.20 -12.34 -17.75
C HIS A 230 8.09 -11.88 -16.57
N TYR A 231 7.52 -11.41 -15.47
CA TYR A 231 8.26 -10.71 -14.40
C TYR A 231 8.48 -11.55 -13.15
N GLN A 232 7.61 -12.52 -12.84
CA GLN A 232 7.68 -13.33 -11.61
C GLN A 232 8.54 -14.60 -11.77
N GLN A 233 9.76 -14.44 -12.29
CA GLN A 233 10.67 -15.57 -12.57
C GLN A 233 11.36 -16.12 -11.31
N LYS A 234 11.61 -15.26 -10.31
CA LYS A 234 12.23 -15.61 -9.03
C LYS A 234 11.19 -16.07 -8.00
N SER A 235 11.67 -16.59 -6.87
CA SER A 235 10.85 -16.69 -5.65
C SER A 235 10.41 -15.28 -5.21
N MET A 236 9.34 -15.18 -4.42
CA MET A 236 8.89 -13.86 -3.97
C MET A 236 9.88 -13.26 -2.98
N ARG A 237 10.50 -14.10 -2.15
CA ARG A 237 11.59 -13.66 -1.26
C ARG A 237 12.76 -13.09 -2.04
N ASP A 238 13.28 -13.79 -3.04
CA ASP A 238 14.43 -13.31 -3.81
C ASP A 238 14.09 -12.03 -4.59
N ALA A 239 12.87 -11.92 -5.12
CA ALA A 239 12.41 -10.70 -5.77
C ALA A 239 12.32 -9.51 -4.80
N ALA A 240 11.93 -9.76 -3.54
CA ALA A 240 11.87 -8.74 -2.48
C ALA A 240 13.27 -8.30 -2.04
N LEU A 241 14.19 -9.23 -1.86
CA LEU A 241 15.59 -8.92 -1.55
C LEU A 241 16.24 -8.11 -2.68
N ASP A 242 16.11 -8.56 -3.95
CA ASP A 242 16.60 -7.81 -5.11
C ASP A 242 16.05 -6.37 -5.15
N PHE A 243 14.78 -6.20 -4.80
CA PHE A 243 14.15 -4.88 -4.79
C PHE A 243 14.73 -4.02 -3.68
N MET A 244 14.82 -4.52 -2.45
CA MET A 244 15.38 -3.77 -1.32
C MET A 244 16.88 -3.50 -1.47
N ASP A 245 17.64 -4.40 -2.09
CA ASP A 245 19.05 -4.15 -2.42
C ASP A 245 19.21 -2.99 -3.41
N GLN A 246 18.23 -2.80 -4.30
CA GLN A 246 18.23 -1.71 -5.26
C GLN A 246 17.79 -0.37 -4.65
N VAL A 247 16.81 -0.38 -3.74
CA VAL A 247 16.10 0.85 -3.33
C VAL A 247 16.14 1.15 -1.83
N GLY A 248 16.55 0.18 -1.02
CA GLY A 248 16.46 0.21 0.45
C GLY A 248 17.55 1.02 1.13
N TRP A 249 18.52 1.55 0.39
CA TRP A 249 19.63 2.35 0.95
C TRP A 249 19.14 3.54 1.78
N VAL A 250 18.01 4.14 1.40
CA VAL A 250 17.45 5.31 2.11
C VAL A 250 16.64 4.94 3.35
N VAL A 251 16.41 3.65 3.60
CA VAL A 251 15.74 3.17 4.82
C VAL A 251 16.66 2.31 5.66
N ASP A 252 17.98 2.43 5.45
CA ASP A 252 19.02 1.68 6.15
C ASP A 252 18.90 0.16 5.98
N TRP A 253 18.49 -0.30 4.79
CA TRP A 253 18.45 -1.72 4.46
C TRP A 253 19.81 -2.39 4.67
N GLN A 254 19.82 -3.53 5.38
CA GLN A 254 21.04 -4.27 5.75
C GLN A 254 21.16 -5.64 5.07
N GLY A 255 20.30 -5.94 4.09
CA GLY A 255 20.36 -7.17 3.30
C GLY A 255 19.39 -8.28 3.72
N ASP A 256 18.63 -8.13 4.81
CA ASP A 256 17.54 -9.06 5.14
C ASP A 256 16.43 -8.42 5.99
N PHE A 257 15.27 -9.09 6.03
CA PHE A 257 14.13 -8.71 6.85
C PHE A 257 14.24 -9.27 8.28
N PRO A 258 13.61 -8.62 9.28
CA PRO A 258 12.86 -7.37 9.19
C PRO A 258 13.76 -6.13 9.07
N LEU A 259 13.29 -5.12 8.33
CA LEU A 259 13.98 -3.82 8.23
C LEU A 259 14.05 -3.12 9.60
N ILE A 260 12.93 -3.15 10.34
CA ILE A 260 12.83 -2.61 11.69
C ILE A 260 12.78 -3.79 12.66
N ALA A 261 13.84 -3.97 13.45
CA ALA A 261 13.87 -5.02 14.45
C ALA A 261 12.81 -4.73 15.56
N PRO A 262 11.95 -5.70 15.91
CA PRO A 262 11.09 -5.58 17.08
C PRO A 262 11.94 -5.33 18.33
N ARG A 263 11.65 -4.27 19.08
CA ARG A 263 12.37 -4.00 20.33
C ARG A 263 11.86 -4.94 21.44
N PRO A 264 12.74 -5.67 22.15
CA PRO A 264 12.33 -6.52 23.27
C PRO A 264 11.57 -5.70 24.32
N GLY A 265 10.38 -6.18 24.72
CA GLY A 265 9.56 -5.56 25.76
C GLY A 265 8.53 -4.53 25.28
N VAL A 266 8.59 -4.09 24.01
CA VAL A 266 7.54 -3.22 23.43
C VAL A 266 6.52 -4.11 22.71
N THR A 267 5.47 -4.54 23.41
CA THR A 267 4.38 -5.27 22.74
C THR A 267 3.50 -4.30 21.97
N SER A 268 2.93 -4.76 20.85
CA SER A 268 1.93 -4.01 20.06
C SER A 268 0.63 -3.75 20.83
N SER A 269 0.53 -4.21 22.09
CA SER A 269 -0.62 -4.12 22.98
C SER A 269 -0.43 -3.16 24.16
N GLU A 270 0.68 -2.42 24.25
CA GLU A 270 0.82 -1.43 25.33
C GLU A 270 -0.30 -0.39 25.20
N ASN A 271 -1.10 -0.32 26.26
CA ASN A 271 -2.33 0.44 26.35
C ASN A 271 -2.11 1.85 25.80
N ALA A 272 -3.00 2.26 24.89
CA ALA A 272 -3.16 3.64 24.50
C ALA A 272 -3.04 4.54 25.73
N ASP A 273 -1.98 5.34 25.80
CA ASP A 273 -1.81 6.34 26.84
C ASP A 273 -3.12 7.12 27.01
N ASP A 274 -3.58 7.24 28.25
CA ASP A 274 -4.80 7.93 28.62
C ASP A 274 -4.84 9.32 27.95
N PRO A 275 -5.85 9.61 27.11
CA PRO A 275 -6.00 10.90 26.44
C PRO A 275 -6.06 12.10 27.39
N SER A 276 -6.25 11.89 28.69
CA SER A 276 -6.36 12.95 29.71
C SER A 276 -5.12 13.82 29.86
N THR A 277 -3.94 13.37 29.41
CA THR A 277 -2.68 14.14 29.56
C THR A 277 -2.41 15.16 28.45
N TRP A 278 -3.25 15.21 27.40
CA TRP A 278 -3.03 16.06 26.22
C TRP A 278 -3.90 17.32 26.15
N LEU A 279 -4.81 17.51 27.12
CA LEU A 279 -5.71 18.67 27.15
C LEU A 279 -5.28 19.78 28.14
N ASP A 280 -4.18 19.57 28.88
CA ASP A 280 -3.68 20.55 29.84
C ASP A 280 -2.26 21.02 29.50
N LYS A 281 -2.06 21.65 28.33
CA LYS A 281 -1.01 22.67 28.08
C LYS A 281 -1.40 23.64 26.98
#